data_AF-A0A7S0EAN6-F1
#
_entry.id   AF-A0A7S0EAN6-F1
#
_cell.length_a   1.000
_cell.length_b   1.000
_cell.length_c   1.000
_cell.angle_alpha   90.00
_cell.angle_beta   90.00
_cell.angle_gamma   90.00
#
_symmetry.space_group_name_H-M   'P 1'
#
loop_
_entity.id
_entity.type
_entity.pdbx_description
1 polymer ?
#
loop_
_entity_poly.entity_id
_entity_poly.type
_entity_poly.pdbx_seq_one_letter_code
_entity_poly.pdbx_strand_id
1 'polypeptide(L)'
;MASETDHGEALAAFSAAGSSDKIPAELKEVLNEVGLTGKCRYPWAQMIPLIEAKINEVCAEYHAATQDLEAHGENYAETLKRLHALLHEFPNPPFTLQRLVELLIDPHRIYRTSTRKLMHALEKLLTVSSTDPVMVIQPTKPGTYQAVAEYDLAKIAAGDYPTQEAAPMEVDGGA
;
A
#
# COMPACT_ATOMS: atom_id res chain seq x y z
N MET A 1 -13.88 -8.49 -15.66
CA MET A 1 -13.67 -7.03 -15.76
C MET A 1 -14.23 -6.43 -14.48
N ALA A 2 -13.46 -6.43 -13.39
CA ALA A 2 -13.88 -5.72 -12.19
C ALA A 2 -13.73 -4.23 -12.51
N SER A 3 -14.80 -3.46 -12.36
CA SER A 3 -14.69 -2.01 -12.40
C SER A 3 -13.67 -1.61 -11.33
N GLU A 4 -12.54 -1.02 -11.73
CA GLU A 4 -11.66 -0.33 -10.79
C GLU A 4 -12.43 0.88 -10.28
N THR A 5 -13.12 0.71 -9.16
CA THR A 5 -13.75 1.81 -8.46
C THR A 5 -12.63 2.68 -7.92
N ASP A 6 -12.41 3.84 -8.54
CA ASP A 6 -11.41 4.81 -8.10
C ASP A 6 -11.95 5.56 -6.88
N HIS A 7 -11.33 5.31 -5.72
CA HIS A 7 -11.69 5.94 -4.45
C HIS A 7 -10.79 7.14 -4.12
N GLY A 8 -9.98 7.63 -5.09
CA GLY A 8 -8.99 8.68 -4.87
C GLY A 8 -9.58 10.00 -4.39
N GLU A 9 -10.73 10.42 -4.92
CA GLU A 9 -11.41 11.65 -4.50
C GLU A 9 -11.92 11.55 -3.06
N ALA A 10 -12.55 10.44 -2.69
CA ALA A 10 -13.03 10.19 -1.34
C ALA A 10 -11.87 10.15 -0.32
N LEU A 11 -10.75 9.53 -0.70
CA LEU A 11 -9.55 9.46 0.13
C LEU A 11 -8.91 10.85 0.31
N ALA A 12 -8.82 11.65 -0.76
CA ALA A 12 -8.31 13.01 -0.69
C ALA A 12 -9.20 13.90 0.20
N ALA A 13 -10.52 13.79 0.06
CA ALA A 13 -11.47 14.51 0.91
C ALA A 13 -11.35 14.12 2.39
N PHE A 14 -11.21 12.82 2.68
CA PHE A 14 -11.00 12.30 4.04
C PHE A 14 -9.69 12.80 4.64
N SER A 15 -8.60 12.76 3.86
CA SER A 15 -7.30 13.28 4.28
C SER A 15 -7.33 14.78 4.58
N ALA A 16 -8.04 15.56 3.76
CA ALA A 16 -8.17 17.00 3.94
C ALA A 16 -9.07 17.41 5.12
N ALA A 17 -10.09 16.61 5.44
CA ALA A 17 -11.01 16.88 6.54
C ALA A 17 -10.36 16.76 7.94
N GLY A 18 -9.18 16.15 8.03
CA GLY A 18 -8.59 15.72 9.30
C GLY A 18 -9.27 14.44 9.79
N SER A 19 -8.49 13.49 10.29
CA SER A 19 -8.92 12.13 10.67
C SER A 19 -10.32 12.09 11.31
N SER A 20 -11.25 11.38 10.67
CA SER A 20 -12.62 11.19 11.16
C SER A 20 -12.75 9.85 11.90
N ASP A 21 -13.47 9.84 13.02
CA ASP A 21 -13.72 8.62 13.82
C ASP A 21 -14.46 7.51 13.05
N LYS A 22 -15.06 7.83 11.90
CA LYS A 22 -15.81 6.87 11.09
C LYS A 22 -15.25 6.77 9.68
N ILE A 23 -14.68 5.62 9.38
CA ILE A 23 -14.20 5.27 8.04
C ILE A 23 -15.40 4.92 7.14
N PRO A 24 -15.64 5.66 6.03
CA PRO A 24 -16.65 5.34 5.04
C PRO A 24 -16.45 3.95 4.41
N ALA A 25 -17.52 3.32 3.92
CA ALA A 25 -17.46 1.99 3.32
C ALA A 25 -16.47 1.91 2.14
N GLU A 26 -16.48 2.91 1.27
CA GLU A 26 -15.56 3.07 0.14
C GLU A 26 -14.08 3.05 0.57
N LEU A 27 -13.74 3.71 1.69
CA LEU A 27 -12.37 3.70 2.21
C LEU A 27 -12.00 2.38 2.90
N LYS A 28 -12.99 1.61 3.38
CA LYS A 28 -12.74 0.23 3.83
C LYS A 28 -12.38 -0.66 2.63
N GLU A 29 -12.96 -0.43 1.45
CA GLU A 29 -12.57 -1.15 0.23
C GLU A 29 -11.12 -0.85 -0.15
N VAL A 30 -10.67 0.40 -0.02
CA VAL A 30 -9.26 0.78 -0.20
C VAL A 30 -8.34 -0.02 0.72
N LEU A 31 -8.67 -0.12 2.02
CA LEU A 31 -7.90 -0.94 2.95
C LEU A 31 -7.92 -2.42 2.55
N ASN A 32 -9.08 -2.98 2.20
CA ASN A 32 -9.18 -4.38 1.76
C ASN A 32 -8.31 -4.67 0.53
N GLU A 33 -8.28 -3.76 -0.44
CA GLU A 33 -7.45 -3.89 -1.63
C GLU A 33 -5.96 -3.86 -1.28
N VAL A 34 -5.53 -2.93 -0.41
CA VAL A 34 -4.14 -2.85 0.05
C VAL A 34 -3.75 -4.12 0.83
N GLY A 35 -4.61 -4.61 1.71
CA GLY A 35 -4.38 -5.86 2.45
C GLY A 35 -4.30 -7.09 1.54
N LEU A 36 -5.05 -7.11 0.44
CA LEU A 36 -5.04 -8.23 -0.52
C LEU A 36 -3.84 -8.19 -1.48
N THR A 37 -3.49 -7.00 -1.98
CA THR A 37 -2.51 -6.83 -3.08
C THR A 37 -1.13 -6.41 -2.60
N GLY A 38 -1.05 -5.81 -1.41
CA GLY A 38 0.13 -5.12 -0.91
C GLY A 38 0.50 -3.85 -1.66
N LYS A 39 -0.29 -3.43 -2.66
CA LYS A 39 0.02 -2.28 -3.51
C LYS A 39 -0.72 -1.03 -3.01
N CYS A 40 0.04 0.02 -2.74
CA CYS A 40 -0.51 1.34 -2.44
C CYS A 40 -0.59 2.17 -3.73
N ARG A 41 -1.79 2.32 -4.29
CA ARG A 41 -2.03 3.11 -5.52
C ARG A 41 -2.23 4.60 -5.25
N TYR A 42 -2.47 4.96 -3.99
CA TYR A 42 -2.77 6.32 -3.57
C TYR A 42 -1.53 7.01 -2.97
N PRO A 43 -1.46 8.35 -2.99
CA PRO A 43 -0.41 9.08 -2.31
C PRO A 43 -0.33 8.70 -0.82
N TRP A 44 0.88 8.38 -0.36
CA TRP A 44 1.08 7.92 1.02
C TRP A 44 0.58 8.92 2.07
N ALA A 45 0.77 10.22 1.83
CA ALA A 45 0.26 11.29 2.68
C ALA A 45 -1.27 11.24 2.87
N GLN A 46 -2.02 10.74 1.88
CA GLN A 46 -3.47 10.57 1.97
C GLN A 46 -3.87 9.25 2.65
N MET A 47 -3.01 8.23 2.54
CA MET A 47 -3.20 6.94 3.20
C MET A 47 -2.97 7.00 4.71
N ILE A 48 -2.04 7.83 5.17
CA ILE A 48 -1.69 7.93 6.60
C ILE A 48 -2.95 8.21 7.46
N PRO A 49 -3.76 9.26 7.20
CA PRO A 49 -4.96 9.52 8.00
C PRO A 49 -5.97 8.36 8.03
N LEU A 50 -6.11 7.64 6.92
CA LEU A 50 -6.99 6.47 6.84
C LEU A 50 -6.47 5.31 7.70
N ILE A 51 -5.17 5.05 7.67
CA ILE A 51 -4.54 4.00 8.47
C ILE A 51 -4.56 4.38 9.96
N GLU A 52 -4.30 5.64 10.31
CA GLU A 52 -4.43 6.14 11.69
C GLU A 52 -5.85 5.98 12.22
N ALA A 53 -6.87 6.39 11.44
CA ALA A 53 -8.26 6.19 11.81
C ALA A 53 -8.56 4.72 12.08
N LYS A 54 -7.99 3.81 11.27
CA LYS A 54 -8.19 2.37 11.47
C LYS A 54 -7.45 1.82 12.69
N ILE A 55 -6.22 2.30 12.96
CA ILE A 55 -5.48 1.97 14.18
C ILE A 55 -6.29 2.40 15.40
N ASN A 56 -6.81 3.63 15.42
CA ASN A 56 -7.64 4.15 16.51
C ASN A 56 -8.87 3.29 16.75
N GLU A 57 -9.64 3.00 15.69
CA GLU A 57 -10.85 2.16 15.76
C GLU A 57 -10.54 0.80 16.42
N VAL A 58 -9.53 0.09 15.91
CA VAL A 58 -9.20 -1.27 16.35
C VAL A 58 -8.56 -1.27 17.74
N CYS A 59 -7.63 -0.36 18.02
CA CYS A 59 -7.00 -0.28 19.33
C CYS A 59 -7.99 0.11 20.42
N ALA A 60 -8.95 1.00 20.13
CA ALA A 60 -9.99 1.38 21.09
C ALA A 60 -10.94 0.21 21.39
N GLU A 61 -11.33 -0.56 20.37
CA GLU A 61 -12.13 -1.79 20.54
C GLU A 61 -11.44 -2.79 21.47
N TYR A 62 -10.16 -3.08 21.23
CA TYR A 62 -9.39 -4.03 22.03
C TYR A 62 -9.21 -3.53 23.46
N HIS A 63 -8.85 -2.26 23.64
CA HIS A 63 -8.63 -1.67 24.96
C HIS A 63 -9.90 -1.67 25.81
N ALA A 64 -11.05 -1.38 25.20
CA ALA A 64 -12.35 -1.48 25.87
C ALA A 64 -12.69 -2.92 26.29
N ALA A 65 -12.26 -3.92 25.51
CA ALA A 65 -12.49 -5.33 25.82
C ALA A 65 -11.51 -5.90 26.85
N THR A 66 -10.25 -5.45 26.86
CA THR A 66 -9.19 -5.99 27.72
C THR A 66 -8.10 -4.95 27.99
N GLN A 67 -7.94 -4.58 29.26
CA GLN A 67 -6.92 -3.64 29.76
C GLN A 67 -5.63 -4.36 30.20
N ASP A 68 -5.19 -5.36 29.42
CA ASP A 68 -4.00 -6.15 29.74
C ASP A 68 -2.70 -5.35 29.59
N LEU A 69 -2.72 -4.31 28.75
CA LEU A 69 -1.59 -3.39 28.55
C LEU A 69 -1.19 -2.70 29.86
N GLU A 70 -2.14 -2.09 30.56
CA GLU A 70 -1.92 -1.43 31.85
C GLU A 70 -1.55 -2.40 32.96
N ALA A 71 -2.12 -3.61 32.95
CA ALA A 71 -1.75 -4.66 33.91
C ALA A 71 -0.28 -5.05 33.81
N HIS A 72 0.37 -4.79 32.67
CA HIS A 72 1.80 -4.98 32.44
C HIS A 72 2.63 -3.70 32.61
N GLY A 73 2.04 -2.61 33.10
CA GLY A 73 2.72 -1.34 33.36
C GLY A 73 2.95 -0.48 32.12
N GLU A 74 2.30 -0.80 31.00
CA GLU A 74 2.38 -0.02 29.76
C GLU A 74 1.16 0.93 29.66
N ASN A 75 1.34 2.14 29.15
CA ASN A 75 0.27 3.13 29.03
C ASN A 75 -0.34 3.11 27.61
N TYR A 76 -1.66 2.91 27.52
CA TYR A 76 -2.36 2.87 26.23
C TYR A 76 -2.19 4.12 25.38
N ALA A 77 -2.38 5.31 25.96
CA ALA A 77 -2.30 6.56 25.22
C ALA A 77 -0.87 6.83 24.71
N GLU A 78 0.14 6.49 25.50
CA GLU A 78 1.55 6.63 25.09
C GLU A 78 1.90 5.63 23.98
N THR A 79 1.48 4.36 24.10
CA THR A 79 1.72 3.34 23.07
C THR A 79 0.99 3.71 21.77
N LEU A 80 -0.26 4.17 21.83
CA LEU A 80 -1.01 4.61 20.65
C LEU A 80 -0.33 5.81 19.97
N LYS A 81 0.11 6.80 20.75
CA LYS A 81 0.87 7.94 20.24
C LYS A 81 2.16 7.51 19.55
N ARG A 82 2.87 6.50 20.08
CA ARG A 82 4.08 5.95 19.47
C ARG A 82 3.77 5.28 18.13
N LEU A 83 2.68 4.54 18.01
CA LEU A 83 2.26 3.94 16.73
C LEU A 83 2.04 5.00 15.64
N HIS A 84 1.34 6.10 15.98
CA HIS A 84 1.13 7.19 15.02
C HIS A 84 2.45 7.86 14.63
N ALA A 85 3.33 8.12 15.60
CA ALA A 85 4.65 8.70 15.32
C ALA A 85 5.45 7.83 14.34
N LEU A 86 5.51 6.51 14.55
CA LEU A 86 6.19 5.58 13.66
C LEU A 86 5.57 5.55 12.26
N LEU A 87 4.24 5.60 12.15
CA LEU A 87 3.57 5.65 10.85
C LEU A 87 3.98 6.88 10.02
N HIS A 88 4.17 8.03 10.69
CA HIS A 88 4.59 9.28 10.07
C HIS A 88 6.07 9.35 9.69
N GLU A 89 6.92 8.45 10.20
CA GLU A 89 8.36 8.42 9.84
C GLU A 89 8.59 7.94 8.41
N PHE A 90 7.61 7.22 7.83
CA PHE A 90 7.73 6.68 6.50
C PHE A 90 7.48 7.75 5.42
N PRO A 91 8.45 8.05 4.53
CA PRO A 91 8.23 8.96 3.41
C PRO A 91 7.36 8.35 2.30
N ASN A 92 7.31 7.02 2.24
CA ASN A 92 6.58 6.21 1.27
C ASN A 92 6.01 4.97 1.97
N PRO A 93 5.05 4.24 1.38
CA PRO A 93 4.49 3.04 1.97
C PRO A 93 5.58 2.02 2.37
N PRO A 94 5.57 1.50 3.62
CA PRO A 94 6.52 0.47 4.03
C PRO A 94 6.21 -0.86 3.33
N PHE A 95 7.21 -1.71 3.14
CA PHE A 95 6.99 -3.05 2.55
C PHE A 95 6.08 -3.95 3.42
N THR A 96 5.93 -3.60 4.70
CA THR A 96 5.00 -4.25 5.62
C THR A 96 3.58 -3.74 5.52
N LEU A 97 3.27 -2.78 4.64
CA LEU A 97 1.94 -2.16 4.54
C LEU A 97 0.84 -3.20 4.35
N GLN A 98 1.07 -4.21 3.48
CA GLN A 98 0.11 -5.30 3.30
C GLN A 98 -0.22 -5.97 4.63
N ARG A 99 0.83 -6.38 5.36
CA ARG A 99 0.68 -7.12 6.62
C ARG A 99 0.07 -6.27 7.73
N LEU A 100 0.40 -4.98 7.76
CA LEU A 100 -0.20 -4.00 8.66
C LEU A 100 -1.71 -3.93 8.42
N VAL A 101 -2.12 -3.77 7.16
CA VAL A 101 -3.53 -3.61 6.81
C VAL A 101 -4.31 -4.93 6.99
N GLU A 102 -3.72 -6.09 6.67
CA GLU A 102 -4.31 -7.40 7.00
C GLU A 102 -4.61 -7.54 8.50
N LEU A 103 -3.65 -7.14 9.35
CA LEU A 103 -3.81 -7.19 10.80
C LEU A 103 -4.90 -6.23 11.29
N LEU A 104 -5.03 -5.05 10.66
CA LEU A 104 -6.05 -4.06 10.99
C LEU A 104 -7.46 -4.45 10.52
N ILE A 105 -7.57 -5.22 9.43
CA ILE A 105 -8.87 -5.67 8.90
C ILE A 105 -9.44 -6.83 9.73
N ASP A 106 -8.60 -7.81 10.08
CA ASP A 106 -9.02 -8.99 10.83
C ASP A 106 -8.08 -9.28 12.01
N PRO A 107 -8.09 -8.40 13.03
CA PRO A 107 -7.17 -8.51 14.17
C PRO A 107 -7.48 -9.76 15.02
N HIS A 108 -8.76 -10.15 15.13
CA HIS A 108 -9.21 -11.26 15.98
C HIS A 108 -8.78 -12.62 15.47
N ARG A 109 -8.52 -12.76 14.17
CA ARG A 109 -7.95 -13.98 13.59
C ARG A 109 -6.55 -14.29 14.15
N ILE A 110 -5.78 -13.27 14.51
CA ILE A 110 -4.41 -13.43 15.01
C ILE A 110 -4.37 -13.25 16.53
N TYR A 111 -4.95 -12.17 17.04
CA TYR A 111 -4.97 -11.82 18.46
C TYR A 111 -6.41 -11.75 18.94
N ARG A 112 -6.93 -12.82 19.57
CA ARG A 112 -8.35 -12.85 19.94
C ARG A 112 -8.78 -11.74 20.92
N THR A 113 -7.96 -11.45 21.93
CA THR A 113 -8.39 -10.60 23.06
C THR A 113 -7.31 -9.68 23.65
N SER A 114 -6.04 -9.81 23.27
CA SER A 114 -4.95 -9.11 23.97
C SER A 114 -4.61 -7.79 23.28
N THR A 115 -4.93 -6.67 23.93
CA THR A 115 -4.57 -5.31 23.49
C THR A 115 -3.06 -5.16 23.41
N ARG A 116 -2.35 -5.65 24.43
CA ARG A 116 -0.88 -5.61 24.47
C ARG A 116 -0.25 -6.33 23.28
N LYS A 117 -0.69 -7.55 22.97
CA LYS A 117 -0.12 -8.31 21.83
C LYS A 117 -0.43 -7.65 20.49
N LEU A 118 -1.64 -7.11 20.33
CA LEU A 118 -2.03 -6.38 19.13
C LEU A 118 -1.15 -5.14 18.92
N MET A 119 -1.05 -4.26 19.92
CA MET A 119 -0.29 -3.02 19.80
C MET A 119 1.21 -3.28 19.56
N HIS A 120 1.80 -4.29 20.22
CA HIS A 120 3.19 -4.70 19.94
C HIS A 120 3.38 -5.28 18.55
N ALA A 121 2.37 -5.93 17.98
CA ALA A 121 2.43 -6.42 16.62
C ALA A 121 2.38 -5.28 15.60
N LEU A 122 1.51 -4.29 15.82
CA LEU A 122 1.46 -3.07 15.02
C LEU A 122 2.79 -2.31 15.07
N GLU A 123 3.35 -2.13 16.26
CA GLU A 123 4.63 -1.46 16.45
C GLU A 123 5.74 -2.15 15.66
N LYS A 124 5.86 -3.48 15.76
CA LYS A 124 6.87 -4.23 15.00
C LYS A 124 6.74 -4.04 13.48
N LEU A 125 5.52 -3.96 12.97
CA LEU A 125 5.27 -3.72 11.54
C LEU A 125 5.65 -2.29 11.12
N LEU A 126 5.62 -1.34 12.06
CA LEU A 126 5.98 0.07 11.86
C LEU A 126 7.44 0.42 12.22
N THR A 127 8.19 -0.49 12.85
CA THR A 127 9.63 -0.30 13.14
C THR A 127 10.58 -0.75 12.03
N VAL A 128 10.04 -1.11 10.86
CA VAL A 128 10.87 -1.55 9.73
C VAL A 128 11.60 -0.37 9.09
N SER A 129 12.82 -0.59 8.59
CA SER A 129 13.67 0.48 8.05
C SER A 129 13.58 0.68 6.54
N SER A 130 12.98 -0.26 5.79
CA SER A 130 12.84 -0.16 4.33
C SER A 130 11.42 0.26 3.92
N THR A 131 11.34 1.09 2.88
CA THR A 131 10.09 1.45 2.20
C THR A 131 10.08 0.85 0.81
N ASP A 132 8.91 0.46 0.32
CA ASP A 132 8.78 0.06 -1.07
C ASP A 132 8.80 1.32 -1.93
N PRO A 133 9.70 1.43 -2.92
CA PRO A 133 9.69 2.57 -3.82
C PRO A 133 8.36 2.59 -4.57
N VAL A 134 7.72 3.76 -4.61
CA VAL A 134 6.57 3.98 -5.49
C VAL A 134 6.98 3.56 -6.91
N MET A 135 6.15 2.76 -7.60
CA MET A 135 6.37 2.41 -9.00
C MET A 135 6.32 3.70 -9.84
N VAL A 136 7.48 4.31 -10.05
CA VAL A 136 7.64 5.36 -11.05
C VAL A 136 7.78 4.66 -12.38
N ILE A 137 6.77 4.81 -13.26
CA ILE A 137 6.91 4.46 -14.67
C ILE A 137 8.03 5.34 -15.21
N GLN A 138 9.23 4.79 -15.35
CA GLN A 138 10.34 5.54 -15.93
C GLN A 138 10.05 5.75 -17.41
N PRO A 139 10.33 6.95 -17.97
CA PRO A 139 10.28 7.13 -19.40
C PRO A 139 11.20 6.10 -20.06
N THR A 140 10.72 5.45 -21.11
CA THR A 140 11.48 4.42 -21.82
C THR A 140 12.82 4.98 -22.25
N LYS A 141 13.92 4.32 -21.84
CA LYS A 141 15.25 4.72 -22.28
C LYS A 141 15.39 4.41 -23.78
N PRO A 142 15.96 5.32 -24.60
CA PRO A 142 16.27 5.04 -25.99
C PRO A 142 17.12 3.77 -26.12
N GLY A 143 16.79 2.89 -27.07
CA GLY A 143 17.51 1.63 -27.30
C GLY A 143 17.08 0.44 -26.42
N THR A 144 16.03 0.58 -25.62
CA THR A 144 15.43 -0.56 -24.90
C THR A 144 14.38 -1.28 -25.75
N TYR A 145 14.13 -2.56 -25.47
CA TYR A 145 13.06 -3.32 -26.13
C TYR A 145 11.68 -2.67 -25.99
N GLN A 146 11.42 -2.01 -24.86
CA GLN A 146 10.19 -1.24 -24.67
C GLN A 146 10.09 -0.03 -25.59
N ALA A 147 11.19 0.72 -25.79
CA ALA A 147 11.20 1.83 -26.73
C ALA A 147 11.00 1.37 -28.19
N VAL A 148 11.55 0.21 -28.56
CA VAL A 148 11.34 -0.40 -29.88
C VAL A 148 9.88 -0.83 -30.04
N ALA A 149 9.32 -1.50 -29.04
CA ALA A 149 7.92 -1.92 -29.06
C ALA A 149 6.94 -0.73 -29.13
N GLU A 150 7.22 0.37 -28.41
CA GLU A 150 6.41 1.60 -28.49
C GLU A 150 6.52 2.27 -29.85
N TYR A 151 7.70 2.29 -30.46
CA TYR A 151 7.90 2.78 -31.82
C TYR A 151 7.14 1.93 -32.85
N ASP A 152 7.25 0.60 -32.78
CA ASP A 152 6.56 -0.32 -33.68
C ASP A 152 5.04 -0.23 -33.50
N LEU A 153 4.57 -0.12 -32.26
CA LEU A 153 3.15 0.05 -31.95
C LEU A 153 2.63 1.39 -32.50
N ALA A 154 3.41 2.48 -32.37
CA ALA A 154 3.06 3.78 -32.93
C ALA A 154 3.01 3.75 -34.47
N LYS A 155 3.90 3.00 -35.11
CA LYS A 155 3.91 2.77 -36.56
C LYS A 155 2.68 1.99 -37.02
N ILE A 156 2.37 0.88 -36.33
CA ILE A 156 1.16 0.08 -36.58
C ILE A 156 -0.11 0.92 -36.38
N ALA A 157 -0.17 1.73 -35.33
CA ALA A 157 -1.30 2.62 -35.06
C ALA A 157 -1.46 3.72 -36.13
N ALA A 158 -0.35 4.15 -36.75
CA ALA A 158 -0.36 5.04 -37.91
C ALA A 158 -0.74 4.34 -39.23
N GLY A 159 -1.06 3.04 -39.19
CA GLY A 159 -1.39 2.22 -40.37
C GLY A 159 -0.18 1.74 -41.15
N ASP A 160 1.03 1.92 -40.61
CA ASP A 160 2.30 1.52 -41.19
C ASP A 160 2.65 0.11 -40.67
N TYR A 161 2.05 -0.91 -41.27
CA TYR A 161 2.30 -2.30 -40.90
C TYR A 161 3.65 -2.75 -41.47
N PRO A 162 4.53 -3.36 -40.66
CA PRO A 162 5.78 -3.90 -41.16
C PRO A 162 5.48 -5.01 -42.18
N THR A 163 5.89 -4.82 -43.43
CA THR A 163 5.98 -5.90 -44.41
C THR A 163 6.99 -6.91 -43.91
N GLN A 164 6.54 -8.14 -43.71
CA GLN A 164 7.33 -9.26 -43.21
C GLN A 164 8.34 -9.70 -44.27
N GLU A 165 9.42 -8.94 -44.47
CA GLU A 165 10.65 -9.44 -45.09
C GLU A 165 11.63 -9.76 -43.96
N ALA A 166 11.50 -10.97 -43.41
CA ALA A 166 12.54 -11.56 -42.61
C ALA A 166 13.77 -11.77 -43.51
N ALA A 167 14.71 -10.83 -43.48
CA ALA A 167 16.04 -11.08 -44.03
C ALA A 167 16.64 -12.28 -43.27
N PRO A 168 17.04 -13.37 -43.96
CA PRO A 168 17.65 -14.50 -43.29
C PRO A 168 18.95 -14.05 -42.62
N MET A 169 19.12 -14.38 -41.34
CA MET A 169 20.38 -14.22 -40.62
C MET A 169 21.47 -15.03 -41.33
N GLU A 170 22.41 -14.37 -41.99
CA GLU A 170 23.70 -14.97 -42.34
C GLU A 170 24.49 -15.19 -41.04
N VAL A 171 24.55 -16.44 -40.62
CA VAL A 171 25.51 -16.93 -39.63
C VAL A 171 26.84 -17.15 -40.36
N ASP A 172 27.78 -16.24 -40.15
CA ASP A 172 29.15 -16.39 -40.63
C ASP A 172 29.85 -17.50 -39.83
N GLY A 173 29.87 -18.71 -40.40
CA GLY A 173 30.60 -19.86 -39.91
C GLY A 173 32.04 -19.84 -40.42
N GLY A 174 32.89 -19.02 -39.78
CA GLY A 174 34.34 -19.04 -39.97
C GLY A 174 34.98 -20.20 -39.21
N ALA A 175 35.64 -21.10 -39.95
CA ALA A 175 36.40 -22.26 -39.48
C ALA A 175 37.75 -21.90 -38.84
#